data_AF-A0AAU0R4F0-F1
#
_entry.id   AF-A0AAU0R4F0-F1
#
_cell.length_a   1.000
_cell.length_b   1.000
_cell.length_c   1.000
_cell.angle_alpha   90.00
_cell.angle_beta   90.00
_cell.angle_gamma   90.00
#
_symmetry.space_group_name_H-M   'P 1'
#
loop_
_entity.id
_entity.type
_entity.pdbx_description
1 polymer ?
#
loop_
_entity_poly.entity_id
_entity_poly.type
_entity_poly.pdbx_seq_one_letter_code
_entity_poly.pdbx_strand_id
1 'polypeptide(L)'
;MGRSISAFFIVIMLCLFSRVGVFAQTKHGLDSIPVSAIIVNGDTIPSITLRIVEVIDKLPKKFRKQREAWTRLRNAVYVTYPYAVQASRILKDVNSRLAALHDKKDRKAYLASVEKQMKAQFGDKLENLSIYQGRILMKLINRQTGQNCYEIIKELKGGFSARMWQTVAFFFGGNLKSEYDLDEDKDIEAIVQEIEIYRGSRASN
;
A
#
# COMPACT_ATOMS: atom_id res chain seq x y z
N MET A 1 57.24 30.38 -74.55
CA MET A 1 57.83 29.52 -73.50
C MET A 1 57.78 30.11 -72.08
N GLY A 2 57.63 31.43 -71.88
CA GLY A 2 57.76 32.07 -70.54
C GLY A 2 56.56 32.02 -69.59
N ARG A 3 55.34 31.70 -70.04
CA ARG A 3 54.12 31.69 -69.18
C ARG A 3 53.99 30.42 -68.32
N SER A 4 54.56 29.31 -68.78
CA SER A 4 54.49 28.01 -68.08
C SER A 4 55.46 27.91 -66.92
N ILE A 5 56.63 28.56 -67.05
CA ILE A 5 57.69 28.58 -66.02
C ILE A 5 57.27 29.48 -64.84
N SER A 6 56.62 30.60 -65.12
CA SER A 6 56.10 31.50 -64.08
C SER A 6 54.95 30.89 -63.28
N ALA A 7 54.06 30.11 -63.93
CA ALA A 7 53.04 29.34 -63.23
C ALA A 7 53.63 28.27 -62.30
N PHE A 8 54.73 27.61 -62.70
CA PHE A 8 55.40 26.60 -61.88
C PHE A 8 56.04 27.20 -60.61
N PHE A 9 56.68 28.37 -60.73
CA PHE A 9 57.24 29.09 -59.57
C PHE A 9 56.16 29.57 -58.60
N ILE A 10 55.00 30.01 -59.11
CA ILE A 10 53.86 30.43 -58.26
C ILE A 10 53.28 29.26 -57.47
N VAL A 11 53.18 28.06 -58.07
CA VAL A 11 52.69 26.86 -57.38
C VAL A 11 53.66 26.39 -56.29
N ILE A 12 54.98 26.44 -56.54
CA ILE A 12 55.99 26.12 -55.52
C ILE A 12 55.93 27.11 -54.36
N MET A 13 55.76 28.40 -54.64
CA MET A 13 55.66 29.44 -53.62
C MET A 13 54.39 29.27 -52.76
N LEU A 14 53.26 28.86 -53.37
CA LEU A 14 52.02 28.54 -52.68
C LEU A 14 52.15 27.31 -51.75
N CYS A 15 52.88 26.28 -52.17
CA CYS A 15 53.12 25.07 -51.37
C CYS A 15 54.12 25.30 -50.22
N LEU A 16 55.00 26.30 -50.31
CA LEU A 16 55.89 26.67 -49.22
C LEU A 16 55.18 27.49 -48.13
N PHE A 17 54.12 28.21 -48.50
CA PHE A 17 53.30 28.99 -47.56
C PHE A 17 52.26 28.17 -46.78
N SER A 18 52.01 26.91 -47.15
CA SER A 18 50.98 26.06 -46.51
C SER A 18 51.47 25.26 -45.29
N ARG A 19 52.65 25.54 -44.73
CA ARG A 19 53.08 24.98 -43.45
C ARG A 19 52.48 25.72 -42.25
N VAL A 20 51.16 25.64 -42.11
CA VAL A 20 50.48 25.98 -40.85
C VAL A 20 50.55 24.75 -39.94
N GLY A 21 51.20 24.87 -38.78
CA GLY A 21 51.30 23.78 -37.81
C GLY A 21 49.92 23.32 -37.36
N VAL A 22 49.62 22.04 -37.56
CA VAL A 22 48.34 21.43 -37.14
C VAL A 22 48.48 20.95 -35.70
N PHE A 23 47.92 21.70 -34.75
CA PHE A 23 47.69 21.23 -33.38
C PHE A 23 46.30 20.59 -33.28
N ALA A 24 46.19 19.31 -33.64
CA ALA A 24 44.90 18.60 -33.67
C ALA A 24 44.52 17.89 -32.35
N GLN A 25 45.36 17.93 -31.32
CA GLN A 25 45.09 17.23 -30.06
C GLN A 25 44.87 18.22 -28.91
N THR A 26 43.61 18.54 -28.63
CA THR A 26 43.19 19.09 -27.35
C THR A 26 43.15 17.94 -26.33
N LYS A 27 44.06 17.94 -25.36
CA LYS A 27 43.98 17.03 -24.20
C LYS A 27 42.67 17.30 -23.46
N HIS A 28 41.64 16.50 -23.72
CA HIS A 28 40.52 16.37 -22.78
C HIS A 28 41.05 15.70 -21.52
N GLY A 29 40.47 16.05 -20.36
CA GLY A 29 40.98 15.70 -19.03
C GLY A 29 41.20 14.19 -18.79
N LEU A 30 41.67 13.85 -17.58
CA LEU A 30 41.90 12.47 -17.16
C LEU A 30 40.68 11.59 -17.47
N ASP A 31 40.86 10.59 -18.33
CA ASP A 31 39.84 9.60 -18.74
C ASP A 31 39.55 8.58 -17.62
N SER A 32 39.89 8.92 -16.38
CA SER A 32 39.86 8.02 -15.22
C SER A 32 39.26 8.75 -14.03
N ILE A 33 38.24 8.13 -13.45
CA ILE A 33 37.56 8.62 -12.26
C ILE A 33 38.32 8.04 -11.04
N PRO A 34 38.90 8.86 -10.16
CA PRO A 34 39.54 8.36 -8.95
C PRO A 34 38.50 7.74 -8.02
N VAL A 35 38.80 6.54 -7.51
CA VAL A 35 37.92 5.72 -6.69
C VAL A 35 38.71 5.18 -5.48
N SER A 36 38.06 5.07 -4.32
CA SER A 36 38.65 4.45 -3.13
C SER A 36 38.97 2.98 -3.39
N ALA A 37 40.10 2.44 -2.93
CA ALA A 37 40.45 1.04 -3.13
C ALA A 37 40.49 0.25 -1.82
N ILE A 38 40.22 -1.05 -1.90
CA ILE A 38 40.44 -2.02 -0.83
C ILE A 38 41.51 -3.03 -1.25
N ILE A 39 42.33 -3.49 -0.31
CA ILE A 39 43.39 -4.46 -0.57
C ILE A 39 42.90 -5.85 -0.15
N VAL A 40 42.87 -6.80 -1.08
CA VAL A 40 42.46 -8.20 -0.85
C VAL A 40 43.57 -9.12 -1.35
N ASN A 41 44.14 -9.94 -0.46
CA ASN A 41 45.23 -10.88 -0.78
C ASN A 41 46.45 -10.23 -1.47
N GLY A 42 46.74 -8.97 -1.17
CA GLY A 42 47.84 -8.21 -1.78
C GLY A 42 47.47 -7.54 -3.11
N ASP A 43 46.25 -7.70 -3.62
CA ASP A 43 45.76 -7.04 -4.83
C ASP A 43 44.87 -5.83 -4.48
N THR A 44 44.88 -4.79 -5.32
CA THR A 44 44.18 -3.51 -5.09
C THR A 44 42.92 -3.43 -5.94
N ILE A 45 41.76 -3.49 -5.30
CA ILE A 45 40.45 -3.53 -5.96
C ILE A 45 39.71 -2.19 -5.73
N PRO A 46 39.20 -1.52 -6.78
CA PRO A 46 38.42 -0.31 -6.64
C PRO A 46 37.07 -0.59 -5.96
N SER A 47 36.71 0.27 -5.00
CA SER A 47 35.48 0.24 -4.21
C SER A 47 34.68 1.52 -4.44
N ILE A 48 33.58 1.39 -5.16
CA ILE A 48 32.59 2.46 -5.37
C ILE A 48 31.27 2.09 -4.70
N THR A 49 30.72 3.02 -3.94
CA THR A 49 29.29 2.98 -3.58
C THR A 49 28.51 3.63 -4.72
N LEU A 50 27.83 2.81 -5.52
CA LEU A 50 26.95 3.31 -6.57
C LEU A 50 25.79 4.08 -5.95
N ARG A 51 25.38 5.17 -6.60
CA ARG A 51 24.12 5.85 -6.22
C ARG A 51 22.96 4.92 -6.51
N ILE A 52 21.99 4.90 -5.59
CA ILE A 52 20.71 4.22 -5.81
C ILE A 52 20.05 4.87 -7.02
N VAL A 53 19.78 4.07 -8.04
CA VAL A 53 18.99 4.48 -9.21
C VAL A 53 17.62 3.83 -9.05
N GLU A 54 16.58 4.64 -8.90
CA GLU A 54 15.20 4.16 -8.93
C GLU A 54 14.82 3.81 -10.37
N VAL A 55 14.59 2.51 -10.63
CA VAL A 55 14.08 2.04 -11.91
C VAL A 55 12.56 1.96 -11.84
N ILE A 56 11.88 2.91 -12.47
CA ILE A 56 10.42 2.93 -12.57
C ILE A 56 10.02 2.35 -13.93
N ASP A 57 9.42 1.16 -13.94
CA ASP A 57 8.92 0.51 -15.15
C ASP A 57 7.39 0.31 -15.11
N LYS A 58 6.76 0.19 -16.29
CA LYS A 58 5.34 -0.12 -16.42
C LYS A 58 5.09 -1.55 -15.97
N LEU A 59 4.09 -1.76 -15.10
CA LEU A 59 3.75 -3.09 -14.63
C LEU A 59 3.41 -4.02 -15.83
N PRO A 60 4.10 -5.17 -15.96
CA PRO A 60 3.81 -6.13 -17.02
C PRO A 60 2.33 -6.55 -17.04
N LYS A 61 1.74 -6.70 -18.23
CA LYS A 61 0.31 -7.07 -18.40
C LYS A 61 -0.08 -8.34 -17.60
N LYS A 62 0.85 -9.29 -17.45
CA LYS A 62 0.65 -10.53 -16.67
C LYS A 62 0.25 -10.28 -15.20
N PHE A 63 0.66 -9.14 -14.63
CA PHE A 63 0.35 -8.78 -13.25
C PHE A 63 -0.85 -7.84 -13.11
N ARG A 64 -1.52 -7.46 -14.20
CA ARG A 64 -2.64 -6.50 -14.14
C ARG A 64 -3.77 -7.00 -13.24
N LYS A 65 -4.15 -8.28 -13.35
CA LYS A 65 -5.17 -8.91 -12.50
C LYS A 65 -4.78 -8.92 -11.02
N GLN A 66 -3.51 -9.19 -10.71
CA GLN A 66 -3.02 -9.19 -9.33
C GLN A 66 -3.06 -7.78 -8.74
N ARG A 67 -2.66 -6.77 -9.53
CA ARG A 67 -2.79 -5.36 -9.13
C ARG A 67 -4.25 -4.97 -8.90
N GLU A 68 -5.16 -5.35 -9.81
CA GLU A 68 -6.60 -5.07 -9.64
C GLU A 68 -7.16 -5.72 -8.36
N ALA A 69 -6.79 -6.98 -8.09
CA ALA A 69 -7.18 -7.68 -6.86
C ALA A 69 -6.61 -7.01 -5.61
N TRP A 70 -5.31 -6.67 -5.61
CA TRP A 70 -4.65 -5.96 -4.51
C TRP A 70 -5.27 -4.60 -4.25
N THR A 71 -5.48 -3.78 -5.29
CA THR A 71 -6.11 -2.46 -5.16
C THR A 71 -7.52 -2.59 -4.62
N ARG A 72 -8.30 -3.58 -5.07
CA ARG A 72 -9.64 -3.84 -4.55
C ARG A 72 -9.62 -4.23 -3.07
N LEU A 73 -8.72 -5.13 -2.68
CA LEU A 73 -8.52 -5.55 -1.29
C LEU A 73 -8.12 -4.36 -0.42
N ARG A 74 -7.09 -3.63 -0.83
CA ARG A 74 -6.60 -2.42 -0.18
C ARG A 74 -7.73 -1.43 0.04
N ASN A 75 -8.45 -1.06 -1.01
CA ASN A 75 -9.58 -0.13 -0.89
C ASN A 75 -10.64 -0.64 0.09
N ALA A 76 -10.95 -1.94 0.07
CA ALA A 76 -11.89 -2.52 1.02
C ALA A 76 -11.39 -2.42 2.46
N VAL A 77 -10.14 -2.74 2.74
CA VAL A 77 -9.53 -2.64 4.08
C VAL A 77 -9.50 -1.18 4.56
N TYR A 78 -9.06 -0.23 3.74
CA TYR A 78 -9.03 1.19 4.13
C TYR A 78 -10.41 1.74 4.50
N VAL A 79 -11.44 1.36 3.74
CA VAL A 79 -12.83 1.78 4.02
C VAL A 79 -13.35 1.10 5.28
N THR A 80 -13.09 -0.19 5.47
CA THR A 80 -13.76 -1.01 6.50
C THR A 80 -13.06 -1.02 7.85
N TYR A 81 -11.73 -0.91 7.88
CA TYR A 81 -10.93 -0.93 9.09
C TYR A 81 -11.36 0.09 10.18
N PRO A 82 -11.61 1.38 9.89
CA PRO A 82 -12.10 2.31 10.92
C PRO A 82 -13.46 1.91 11.50
N TYR A 83 -14.31 1.22 10.74
CA TYR A 83 -15.58 0.70 11.24
C TYR A 83 -15.36 -0.53 12.14
N ALA A 84 -14.45 -1.44 11.77
CA ALA A 84 -14.10 -2.60 12.58
C ALA A 84 -13.58 -2.20 13.98
N VAL A 85 -12.71 -1.19 14.05
CA VAL A 85 -12.19 -0.66 15.33
C VAL A 85 -13.29 -0.01 16.18
N GLN A 86 -14.24 0.69 15.57
CA GLN A 86 -15.37 1.26 16.31
C GLN A 86 -16.34 0.18 16.80
N ALA A 87 -16.64 -0.80 15.94
CA ALA A 87 -17.48 -1.93 16.29
C ALA A 87 -16.89 -2.74 17.45
N SER A 88 -15.58 -3.02 17.44
CA SER A 88 -14.94 -3.76 18.54
C SER A 88 -15.05 -3.03 19.88
N ARG A 89 -14.90 -1.70 19.89
CA ARG A 89 -15.11 -0.86 21.08
C ARG A 89 -16.54 -0.92 21.59
N ILE A 90 -17.52 -0.78 20.68
CA ILE A 90 -18.95 -0.84 21.02
C ILE A 90 -19.31 -2.23 21.57
N LEU A 91 -18.84 -3.30 20.94
CA LEU A 91 -19.07 -4.66 21.40
C LEU A 91 -18.51 -4.90 22.80
N LYS A 92 -17.29 -4.40 23.07
CA LYS A 92 -16.70 -4.48 24.41
C LYS A 92 -17.54 -3.73 25.46
N ASP A 93 -18.01 -2.52 25.13
CA ASP A 93 -18.88 -1.74 26.01
C ASP A 93 -20.21 -2.46 26.28
N VAL A 94 -20.86 -2.94 25.23
CA VAL A 94 -22.12 -3.70 25.31
C VAL A 94 -21.93 -4.95 26.17
N ASN A 95 -20.89 -5.75 25.93
CA ASN A 95 -20.64 -6.97 26.72
C ASN A 95 -20.40 -6.63 28.19
N SER A 96 -19.65 -5.56 28.49
CA SER A 96 -19.42 -5.11 29.87
C SER A 96 -20.71 -4.68 30.58
N ARG A 97 -21.59 -3.95 29.88
CA ARG A 97 -22.84 -3.44 30.43
C ARG A 97 -23.91 -4.52 30.55
N LEU A 98 -23.94 -5.46 29.61
CA LEU A 98 -24.77 -6.65 29.70
C LEU A 98 -24.34 -7.57 30.84
N ALA A 99 -23.06 -7.63 31.21
CA ALA A 99 -22.63 -8.43 32.36
C ALA A 99 -23.24 -7.92 33.69
N ALA A 100 -23.48 -6.60 33.82
CA ALA A 100 -24.07 -5.98 35.00
C ALA A 100 -25.62 -6.03 35.03
N LEU A 101 -26.28 -6.25 33.89
CA LEU A 101 -27.74 -6.27 33.79
C LEU A 101 -28.29 -7.69 33.94
N HIS A 102 -28.99 -7.94 35.04
CA HIS A 102 -29.62 -9.24 35.34
C HIS A 102 -31.03 -9.38 34.79
N ASP A 103 -31.80 -8.28 34.67
CA ASP A 103 -33.17 -8.33 34.17
C ASP A 103 -33.22 -8.40 32.63
N LYS A 104 -34.05 -9.31 32.12
CA LYS A 104 -34.23 -9.54 30.67
C LYS A 104 -34.85 -8.33 29.98
N LYS A 105 -35.78 -7.61 30.64
CA LYS A 105 -36.45 -6.45 30.05
C LYS A 105 -35.46 -5.29 29.88
N ASP A 106 -34.66 -5.01 30.90
CA ASP A 106 -33.65 -3.96 30.86
C ASP A 106 -32.53 -4.26 29.85
N ARG A 107 -32.07 -5.51 29.77
CA ARG A 107 -31.12 -5.95 28.72
C ARG A 107 -31.67 -5.68 27.32
N LYS A 108 -32.94 -6.02 27.07
CA LYS A 108 -33.58 -5.81 25.76
C LYS A 108 -33.73 -4.32 25.45
N ALA A 109 -34.14 -3.51 26.42
CA ALA A 109 -34.27 -2.06 26.25
C ALA A 109 -32.92 -1.39 25.94
N TYR A 110 -31.85 -1.83 26.63
CA TYR A 110 -30.49 -1.36 26.37
C TYR A 110 -30.00 -1.78 24.97
N LEU A 111 -30.18 -3.03 24.57
CA LEU A 111 -29.80 -3.47 23.22
C LEU A 111 -30.54 -2.72 22.12
N ALA A 112 -31.83 -2.43 22.32
CA ALA A 112 -32.61 -1.63 21.37
C ALA A 112 -32.11 -0.18 21.28
N SER A 113 -31.66 0.43 22.39
CA SER A 113 -31.10 1.79 22.37
C SER A 113 -29.74 1.83 21.67
N VAL A 114 -28.90 0.83 21.91
CA VAL A 114 -27.62 0.65 21.23
C VAL A 114 -27.83 0.42 19.72
N GLU A 115 -28.78 -0.44 19.33
CA GLU A 115 -29.13 -0.65 17.92
C GLU A 115 -29.55 0.66 17.25
N LYS A 116 -30.41 1.44 17.91
CA LYS A 116 -30.86 2.75 17.39
C LYS A 116 -29.69 3.71 17.21
N GLN A 117 -28.76 3.77 18.16
CA GLN A 117 -27.56 4.59 18.06
C GLN A 117 -26.64 4.14 16.93
N MET A 118 -26.39 2.82 16.83
CA MET A 118 -25.57 2.26 15.75
C MET A 118 -26.19 2.53 14.37
N LYS A 119 -27.50 2.38 14.23
CA LYS A 119 -28.19 2.68 12.99
C LYS A 119 -28.10 4.16 12.62
N ALA A 120 -28.24 5.06 13.59
CA ALA A 120 -28.09 6.50 13.33
C ALA A 120 -26.66 6.88 12.93
N GLN A 121 -25.64 6.24 13.52
CA GLN A 121 -24.24 6.58 13.27
C GLN A 121 -23.67 5.90 12.01
N PHE A 122 -24.08 4.66 11.74
CA PHE A 122 -23.47 3.79 10.74
C PHE A 122 -24.45 3.22 9.71
N GLY A 123 -25.77 3.35 9.89
CA GLY A 123 -26.77 2.70 9.04
C GLY A 123 -26.55 2.97 7.54
N ASP A 124 -26.60 4.24 7.14
CA ASP A 124 -26.42 4.64 5.74
C ASP A 124 -25.04 4.24 5.20
N LYS A 125 -24.00 4.32 6.05
CA LYS A 125 -22.63 3.98 5.65
C LYS A 125 -22.47 2.49 5.40
N LEU A 126 -23.08 1.67 6.24
CA LEU A 126 -23.06 0.21 6.11
C LEU A 126 -23.92 -0.23 4.93
N GLU A 127 -25.11 0.37 4.74
CA GLU A 127 -25.98 0.07 3.59
C GLU A 127 -25.30 0.37 2.24
N ASN A 128 -24.41 1.38 2.19
CA ASN A 128 -23.63 1.73 1.00
C ASN A 128 -22.38 0.85 0.76
N LEU A 129 -22.05 -0.09 1.66
CA LEU A 129 -20.92 -0.99 1.44
C LEU A 129 -21.25 -2.05 0.38
N SER A 130 -20.26 -2.37 -0.45
CA SER A 130 -20.36 -3.54 -1.31
C SER A 130 -20.31 -4.84 -0.49
N ILE A 131 -20.87 -5.93 -1.03
CA ILE A 131 -20.80 -7.27 -0.41
C ILE A 131 -19.35 -7.70 -0.16
N TYR A 132 -18.41 -7.31 -1.03
CA TYR A 132 -16.99 -7.58 -0.83
C TYR A 132 -16.43 -6.83 0.39
N GLN A 133 -16.73 -5.54 0.52
CA GLN A 133 -16.34 -4.75 1.70
C GLN A 133 -16.99 -5.29 2.98
N GLY A 134 -18.26 -5.67 2.94
CA GLY A 134 -18.92 -6.30 4.09
C GLY A 134 -18.19 -7.55 4.57
N ARG A 135 -17.75 -8.43 3.66
CA ARG A 135 -16.94 -9.61 4.01
C ARG A 135 -15.60 -9.26 4.66
N ILE A 136 -14.89 -8.26 4.14
CA ILE A 136 -13.63 -7.79 4.74
C ILE A 136 -13.89 -7.18 6.12
N LEU A 137 -14.96 -6.41 6.29
CA LEU A 137 -15.35 -5.83 7.58
C LEU A 137 -15.55 -6.92 8.64
N MET A 138 -16.20 -8.03 8.29
CA MET A 138 -16.41 -9.16 9.21
C MET A 138 -15.10 -9.79 9.68
N LYS A 139 -14.20 -10.06 8.74
CA LYS A 139 -12.86 -10.59 9.03
C LYS A 139 -12.09 -9.65 9.96
N LEU A 140 -12.16 -8.34 9.70
CA LEU A 140 -11.53 -7.34 10.55
C LEU A 140 -12.18 -7.26 11.94
N ILE A 141 -13.49 -7.40 12.06
CA ILE A 141 -14.17 -7.47 13.37
C ILE A 141 -13.67 -8.70 14.13
N ASN A 142 -13.62 -9.86 13.49
CA ASN A 142 -13.09 -11.09 14.09
C ASN A 142 -11.62 -10.93 14.53
N ARG A 143 -10.75 -10.30 13.72
CA ARG A 143 -9.38 -9.95 14.10
C ARG A 143 -9.30 -9.05 15.33
N GLN A 144 -10.27 -8.15 15.52
CA GLN A 144 -10.29 -7.19 16.63
C GLN A 144 -10.89 -7.75 17.92
N THR A 145 -11.87 -8.66 17.83
CA THR A 145 -12.63 -9.17 18.98
C THR A 145 -12.30 -10.63 19.33
N GLY A 146 -11.69 -11.38 18.42
CA GLY A 146 -11.50 -12.83 18.53
C GLY A 146 -12.79 -13.64 18.36
N GLN A 147 -13.93 -13.00 18.08
CA GLN A 147 -15.22 -13.67 17.90
C GLN A 147 -15.71 -13.49 16.47
N ASN A 148 -16.17 -14.58 15.84
CA ASN A 148 -16.80 -14.47 14.53
C ASN A 148 -18.15 -13.73 14.66
N CYS A 149 -18.60 -13.13 13.56
CA CYS A 149 -19.80 -12.32 13.61
C CYS A 149 -21.06 -13.15 13.92
N TYR A 150 -21.08 -14.44 13.58
CA TYR A 150 -22.16 -15.33 14.00
C TYR A 150 -22.30 -15.39 15.52
N GLU A 151 -21.20 -15.58 16.25
CA GLU A 151 -21.22 -15.65 17.71
C GLU A 151 -21.60 -14.32 18.35
N ILE A 152 -21.07 -13.19 17.84
CA ILE A 152 -21.47 -11.84 18.28
C ILE A 152 -22.98 -11.67 18.16
N ILE A 153 -23.52 -12.03 17.01
CA ILE A 153 -24.93 -11.85 16.70
C ILE A 153 -25.82 -12.79 17.53
N LYS A 154 -25.35 -14.01 17.80
CA LYS A 154 -26.01 -14.98 18.66
C LYS A 154 -26.03 -14.54 20.12
N GLU A 155 -24.94 -13.97 20.63
CA GLU A 155 -24.87 -13.38 21.98
C GLU A 155 -25.86 -12.23 22.15
N LEU A 156 -26.03 -11.44 21.08
CA LEU A 156 -26.94 -10.30 21.04
C LEU A 156 -28.40 -10.69 20.67
N LYS A 157 -28.69 -11.98 20.50
CA LYS A 157 -29.99 -12.48 20.06
C LYS A 157 -31.10 -12.11 21.06
N GLY A 158 -32.21 -11.60 20.53
CA GLY A 158 -33.39 -11.22 21.32
C GLY A 158 -33.48 -9.73 21.70
N GLY A 159 -32.41 -8.95 21.46
CA GLY A 159 -32.40 -7.50 21.61
C GLY A 159 -32.49 -6.70 20.30
N PHE A 160 -32.00 -7.26 19.20
CA PHE A 160 -31.93 -6.60 17.88
C PHE A 160 -33.17 -6.79 17.01
N SER A 161 -33.52 -5.77 16.21
CA SER A 161 -34.67 -5.76 15.31
C SER A 161 -34.50 -6.66 14.07
N ALA A 162 -35.62 -7.13 13.52
CA ALA A 162 -35.65 -7.96 12.31
C ALA A 162 -34.95 -7.31 11.10
N ARG A 163 -34.95 -5.97 11.03
CA ARG A 163 -34.28 -5.25 9.94
C ARG A 163 -32.76 -5.39 10.02
N MET A 164 -32.19 -5.31 11.22
CA MET A 164 -30.76 -5.58 11.43
C MET A 164 -30.40 -7.00 11.01
N TRP A 165 -31.25 -7.97 11.37
CA TRP A 165 -31.09 -9.37 10.95
C TRP A 165 -31.10 -9.55 9.43
N GLN A 166 -31.95 -8.81 8.72
CA GLN A 166 -32.00 -8.83 7.26
C GLN A 166 -30.74 -8.21 6.63
N THR A 167 -30.28 -7.07 7.17
CA THR A 167 -29.03 -6.43 6.73
C THR A 167 -27.84 -7.37 6.94
N VAL A 168 -27.76 -8.02 8.09
CA VAL A 168 -26.75 -9.06 8.35
C VAL A 168 -26.90 -10.24 7.38
N ALA A 169 -28.10 -10.77 7.16
CA ALA A 169 -28.25 -11.89 6.23
C ALA A 169 -27.74 -11.53 4.82
N PHE A 170 -27.98 -10.29 4.37
CA PHE A 170 -27.52 -9.79 3.08
C PHE A 170 -25.99 -9.65 2.99
N PHE A 171 -25.34 -9.05 4.00
CA PHE A 171 -23.88 -8.86 3.99
C PHE A 171 -23.11 -10.15 4.25
N PHE A 172 -23.66 -11.03 5.09
CA PHE A 172 -22.90 -12.12 5.68
C PHE A 172 -23.18 -13.47 4.99
N GLY A 173 -24.29 -13.62 4.25
CA GLY A 173 -24.59 -14.79 3.41
C GLY A 173 -24.22 -16.13 4.05
N GLY A 174 -23.58 -17.02 3.27
CA GLY A 174 -23.05 -18.29 3.76
C GLY A 174 -21.75 -18.20 4.58
N ASN A 175 -21.19 -16.99 4.79
CA ASN A 175 -19.84 -16.79 5.32
C ASN A 175 -19.81 -16.13 6.73
N LEU A 176 -20.94 -16.13 7.43
CA LEU A 176 -21.11 -15.67 8.83
C LEU A 176 -20.09 -16.29 9.81
N LYS A 177 -19.65 -17.51 9.52
CA LYS A 177 -18.71 -18.29 10.31
C LYS A 177 -17.27 -18.19 9.82
N SER A 178 -17.00 -17.36 8.80
CA SER A 178 -15.62 -17.14 8.36
C SER A 178 -14.83 -16.51 9.49
N GLU A 179 -13.75 -17.15 9.85
CA GLU A 179 -12.78 -16.66 10.82
C GLU A 179 -11.67 -15.90 10.10
N TYR A 180 -10.95 -15.10 10.86
CA TYR A 180 -9.74 -14.44 10.41
C TYR A 180 -8.58 -15.44 10.53
N ASP A 181 -7.91 -15.71 9.42
CA ASP A 181 -6.79 -16.66 9.37
C ASP A 181 -5.51 -15.95 8.95
N LEU A 182 -4.42 -16.10 9.71
CA LEU A 182 -3.17 -15.38 9.43
C LEU A 182 -2.51 -15.79 8.11
N ASP A 183 -2.71 -17.03 7.66
CA ASP A 183 -2.11 -17.54 6.43
C ASP A 183 -2.94 -17.14 5.19
N GLU A 184 -4.26 -17.25 5.27
CA GLU A 184 -5.19 -16.86 4.19
C GLU A 184 -5.37 -15.34 4.09
N ASP A 185 -5.38 -14.64 5.23
CA ASP A 185 -5.64 -13.19 5.32
C ASP A 185 -4.37 -12.35 5.53
N LYS A 186 -3.19 -12.91 5.27
CA LYS A 186 -1.89 -12.21 5.34
C LYS A 186 -1.86 -10.87 4.61
N ASP A 187 -2.52 -10.78 3.45
CA ASP A 187 -2.58 -9.55 2.66
C ASP A 187 -3.43 -8.49 3.37
N ILE A 188 -4.50 -8.91 4.06
CA ILE A 188 -5.30 -8.02 4.91
C ILE A 188 -4.44 -7.56 6.08
N GLU A 189 -3.73 -8.47 6.75
CA GLU A 189 -2.87 -8.13 7.90
C GLU A 189 -1.80 -7.12 7.51
N ALA A 190 -1.10 -7.32 6.39
CA ALA A 190 -0.07 -6.41 5.91
C ALA A 190 -0.61 -5.00 5.70
N ILE A 191 -1.81 -4.87 5.11
CA ILE A 191 -2.45 -3.57 4.88
C ILE A 191 -2.91 -2.95 6.21
N VAL A 192 -3.40 -3.76 7.16
CA VAL A 192 -3.79 -3.28 8.49
C VAL A 192 -2.58 -2.74 9.25
N GLN A 193 -1.46 -3.47 9.26
CA GLN A 193 -0.22 -3.05 9.90
C GLN A 193 0.31 -1.74 9.28
N GLU A 194 0.25 -1.61 7.96
CA GLU A 194 0.57 -0.35 7.26
C GLU A 194 -0.29 0.83 7.79
N ILE A 195 -1.60 0.62 7.92
CA ILE A 195 -2.52 1.64 8.43
C ILE A 195 -2.21 1.99 9.89
N GLU A 196 -1.93 0.99 10.73
CA GLU A 196 -1.61 1.15 12.15
C GLU A 196 -0.31 1.94 12.34
N ILE A 197 0.75 1.57 11.61
CA ILE A 197 2.04 2.28 11.59
C ILE A 197 1.83 3.74 11.18
N TYR A 198 1.12 3.97 10.07
CA TYR A 198 0.88 5.33 9.56
C TYR A 198 0.08 6.20 10.55
N ARG A 199 -0.91 5.62 11.23
CA ARG A 199 -1.68 6.32 12.28
C ARG A 199 -0.84 6.59 13.53
N GLY A 200 0.03 5.65 13.93
CA GLY A 200 0.95 5.81 15.05
C GLY A 200 1.92 6.96 14.83
N SER A 201 2.58 7.01 13.67
CA SER A 201 3.53 8.08 13.33
C SER A 201 2.90 9.47 13.23
N ARG A 202 1.59 9.55 12.95
CA ARG A 202 0.85 10.82 12.95
C ARG A 202 0.40 11.29 14.32
N ALA A 203 0.28 10.38 15.29
CA ALA A 203 -0.10 10.74 16.65
C ALA A 203 1.09 11.24 17.48
N SER A 204 2.33 10.97 17.03
CA SER A 204 3.58 11.39 17.67
C SER A 204 4.16 12.72 17.18
N ASN A 205 3.58 13.32 16.14
CA ASN A 205 3.94 14.63 15.58
C ASN A 205 2.81 15.63 15.81
#